data_AF-A0A973CR92-F1
#
_entry.id   AF-A0A973CR92-F1
#
_cell.length_a   1.000
_cell.length_b   1.000
_cell.length_c   1.000
_cell.angle_alpha   90.00
_cell.angle_beta   90.00
_cell.angle_gamma   90.00
#
_symmetry.space_group_name_H-M   'P 1'
#
loop_
_entity.id
_entity.type
_entity.pdbx_description
1 polymer ?
#
loop_
_entity_poly.entity_id
_entity_poly.type
_entity_poly.pdbx_seq_one_letter_code
_entity_poly.pdbx_strand_id
1 'polypeptide(L)'
;MSRQDRFIKACHKEQVDCTPVWLMRQAGRYMPEYRAIREKYTILEMIKNPELSCEVTLQPLNAFDIDAGIIFADILPLLEAMGLDLEFV
;
A
#
# COMPACT_ATOMS: atom_id res chain seq x y z
N MET A 1 -15.65 17.81 -6.82
CA MET A 1 -14.19 17.79 -6.55
C MET A 1 -13.66 16.43 -7.00
N SER A 2 -12.44 16.31 -7.53
CA SER A 2 -11.92 14.98 -7.89
C SER A 2 -11.63 14.19 -6.60
N ARG A 3 -11.92 12.89 -6.58
CA ARG A 3 -11.59 12.00 -5.44
C ARG A 3 -10.08 11.98 -5.15
N GLN A 4 -9.27 12.08 -6.20
CA GLN A 4 -7.81 12.04 -6.14
C GLN A 4 -7.21 13.22 -5.35
N ASP A 5 -7.86 14.39 -5.35
CA ASP A 5 -7.35 15.56 -4.64
C ASP A 5 -7.86 15.67 -3.20
N ARG A 6 -8.91 14.92 -2.84
CA ARG A 6 -9.64 15.10 -1.58
C ARG A 6 -8.74 14.89 -0.37
N PHE A 7 -7.91 13.84 -0.40
CA PHE A 7 -6.96 13.54 0.68
C PHE A 7 -5.95 14.68 0.87
N ILE A 8 -5.30 15.13 -0.21
CA ILE A 8 -4.28 16.19 -0.16
C ILE A 8 -4.86 17.51 0.32
N LYS A 9 -6.04 17.88 -0.18
CA LYS A 9 -6.74 19.10 0.26
C LYS A 9 -7.09 19.07 1.74
N ALA A 10 -7.60 17.94 2.23
CA ALA A 10 -7.88 17.78 3.66
C ALA A 10 -6.60 17.90 4.50
N CYS A 11 -5.46 17.32 4.06
CA CYS A 11 -4.17 17.49 4.72
C CYS A 11 -3.71 18.96 4.77
N HIS A 12 -4.05 19.75 3.75
CA HIS A 12 -3.76 21.17 3.67
C HIS A 12 -4.80 22.06 4.40
N LYS A 13 -5.79 21.45 5.06
CA LYS A 13 -6.90 22.15 5.74
C LYS A 13 -7.78 22.98 4.77
N GLU A 14 -7.82 22.59 3.51
CA GLU A 14 -8.73 23.17 2.51
C GLU A 14 -10.14 22.56 2.64
N GLN A 15 -11.14 23.28 2.12
CA GLN A 15 -12.51 22.77 2.10
C GLN A 15 -12.64 21.58 1.14
N VAL A 16 -13.31 20.52 1.61
CA VAL A 16 -13.61 19.30 0.86
C VAL A 16 -15.10 18.98 0.92
N ASP A 17 -15.59 18.21 -0.05
CA ASP A 17 -16.99 17.79 -0.18
C ASP A 17 -17.40 16.71 0.82
N CYS A 18 -16.46 15.84 1.22
CA CYS A 18 -16.63 14.88 2.31
C CYS A 18 -15.27 14.58 2.99
N THR A 19 -15.30 13.92 4.15
CA THR A 19 -14.08 13.49 4.83
C THR A 19 -13.41 12.35 4.06
N PRO A 20 -12.12 12.47 3.66
CA PRO A 20 -11.43 11.41 2.96
C PRO A 20 -11.11 10.22 3.87
N VAL A 21 -11.13 9.01 3.31
CA VAL A 21 -10.88 7.74 4.01
C VAL A 21 -9.84 6.91 3.28
N TRP A 22 -8.89 6.38 4.05
CA TRP A 22 -7.97 5.32 3.66
C TRP A 22 -7.61 4.52 4.92
N LEU A 23 -7.02 3.34 4.75
CA LEU A 23 -6.74 2.42 5.86
C LEU A 23 -5.27 2.06 5.91
N MET A 24 -4.68 2.12 7.11
CA MET A 24 -3.37 1.51 7.33
C MET A 24 -3.47 0.01 7.06
N ARG A 25 -2.49 -0.54 6.33
CA ARG A 25 -2.47 -1.94 5.86
C ARG A 25 -3.67 -2.31 4.98
N GLN A 26 -4.14 -1.37 4.16
CA GLN A 26 -5.22 -1.60 3.19
C GLN A 26 -4.93 -2.74 2.20
N ALA A 27 -3.68 -2.96 1.79
CA ALA A 27 -3.27 -4.14 1.02
C ALA A 27 -2.75 -5.20 1.99
N GLY A 28 -3.48 -6.30 2.16
CA GLY A 28 -3.11 -7.30 3.16
C GLY A 28 -3.91 -8.59 3.12
N ARG A 29 -3.59 -9.47 4.06
CA ARG A 29 -4.03 -10.88 4.11
C ARG A 29 -5.55 -11.10 4.13
N TYR A 30 -6.35 -10.06 4.40
CA TYR A 30 -7.81 -10.15 4.35
C TYR A 30 -8.32 -10.29 2.90
N MET A 31 -7.58 -9.78 1.92
CA MET A 31 -7.94 -9.84 0.50
C MET A 31 -7.51 -11.18 -0.12
N PRO A 32 -8.39 -11.87 -0.87
CA PRO A 32 -8.03 -13.12 -1.56
C PRO A 32 -6.95 -12.91 -2.63
N GLU A 33 -6.98 -11.79 -3.36
CA GLU A 33 -5.99 -11.46 -4.40
C GLU A 33 -4.59 -11.27 -3.81
N TYR A 34 -4.51 -10.65 -2.63
CA TYR A 34 -3.24 -10.54 -1.88
C TYR A 34 -2.70 -11.91 -1.50
N ARG A 35 -3.56 -12.80 -0.99
CA ARG A 35 -3.18 -14.16 -0.61
C ARG A 35 -2.65 -14.96 -1.80
N ALA A 36 -3.29 -14.82 -2.96
CA ALA A 36 -2.86 -15.50 -4.20
C ALA A 36 -1.47 -15.07 -4.68
N ILE A 37 -1.08 -13.81 -4.50
CA ILE A 37 0.29 -13.34 -4.79
C ILE A 37 1.26 -13.88 -3.73
N ARG A 38 0.86 -13.87 -2.47
CA ARG A 38 1.67 -14.37 -1.34
C ARG A 38 1.99 -15.85 -1.36
N GLU A 39 1.16 -16.65 -2.01
CA GLU A 39 1.43 -18.07 -2.24
C GLU A 39 2.60 -18.28 -3.23
N LYS A 40 2.90 -17.27 -4.05
CA LYS A 40 3.91 -17.35 -5.12
C LYS A 40 5.21 -16.61 -4.79
N TYR A 41 5.12 -15.54 -3.99
CA TYR A 41 6.24 -14.66 -3.69
C TYR A 41 6.35 -14.35 -2.20
N THR A 42 7.59 -14.26 -1.72
CA THR A 42 7.93 -13.78 -0.38
C THR A 42 7.72 -12.27 -0.25
N ILE A 43 7.73 -11.74 0.99
CA ILE A 43 7.60 -10.28 1.23
C ILE A 43 8.69 -9.51 0.51
N LEU A 44 9.94 -9.98 0.69
CA LEU A 44 11.12 -9.33 0.15
C LEU A 44 11.07 -9.29 -1.37
N GLU A 45 10.65 -10.37 -2.02
CA GLU A 45 10.48 -10.39 -3.49
C GLU A 45 9.40 -9.42 -3.94
N MET A 46 8.25 -9.38 -3.25
CA MET A 46 7.16 -8.47 -3.58
C MET A 46 7.59 -7.00 -3.47
N ILE A 47 8.27 -6.61 -2.39
CA ILE A 47 8.70 -5.21 -2.17
C ILE A 47 9.90 -4.80 -3.04
N LYS A 48 10.77 -5.75 -3.43
CA LYS A 48 11.92 -5.49 -4.31
C LYS A 48 11.54 -5.49 -5.79
N ASN A 49 10.35 -5.99 -6.15
CA ASN A 49 9.82 -5.96 -7.50
C ASN A 49 8.78 -4.83 -7.65
N PRO A 50 9.09 -3.77 -8.44
CA PRO A 50 8.17 -2.64 -8.63
C PRO A 50 6.81 -3.02 -9.22
N GLU A 51 6.75 -4.01 -10.12
CA GLU A 51 5.50 -4.44 -10.76
C GLU A 51 4.60 -5.14 -9.75
N LEU A 52 5.14 -6.07 -8.95
CA LEU A 52 4.41 -6.74 -7.88
C LEU A 52 3.95 -5.77 -6.78
N SER A 53 4.84 -4.85 -6.36
CA SER A 53 4.50 -3.81 -5.40
C SER A 53 3.36 -2.92 -5.89
N CYS A 54 3.40 -2.53 -7.17
CA CYS A 54 2.35 -1.74 -7.79
C CYS A 54 1.03 -2.50 -7.83
N GLU A 55 1.03 -3.75 -8.31
CA GLU A 55 -0.15 -4.60 -8.36
C GLU A 55 -0.82 -4.70 -6.99
N VAL A 56 -0.05 -5.04 -5.95
CA VAL A 56 -0.53 -5.17 -4.58
C VAL A 56 -1.07 -3.84 -4.02
N THR A 57 -0.41 -2.73 -4.33
CA THR A 57 -0.85 -1.38 -3.94
C THR A 57 -2.20 -1.01 -4.55
N LEU A 58 -2.46 -1.45 -5.79
CA LEU A 58 -3.68 -1.16 -6.53
C LEU A 58 -4.86 -2.03 -6.13
N GLN A 59 -4.65 -3.22 -5.54
CA GLN A 59 -5.75 -4.13 -5.15
C GLN A 59 -6.85 -3.43 -4.32
N PRO A 60 -6.55 -2.69 -3.24
CA PRO A 60 -7.57 -2.04 -2.43
C PRO A 60 -8.23 -0.85 -3.13
N LEU A 61 -7.48 -0.16 -4.00
CA LEU A 61 -7.99 0.96 -4.81
C LEU A 61 -9.01 0.48 -5.85
N ASN A 62 -8.82 -0.74 -6.37
CA ASN A 62 -9.73 -1.39 -7.30
C ASN A 62 -10.95 -2.01 -6.59
N ALA A 63 -10.78 -2.46 -5.35
CA ALA A 63 -11.85 -3.11 -4.58
C ALA A 63 -12.75 -2.11 -3.81
N PHE A 64 -12.23 -0.94 -3.44
CA PHE A 64 -12.91 0.00 -2.54
C PHE A 64 -12.84 1.45 -3.01
N ASP A 65 -13.84 2.23 -2.61
CA ASP A 65 -13.92 3.68 -2.85
C ASP A 65 -13.12 4.47 -1.80
N ILE A 66 -11.80 4.25 -1.72
CA ILE A 66 -10.85 4.95 -0.80
C ILE A 66 -10.12 6.14 -1.45
N ASP A 67 -9.83 7.18 -0.70
CA ASP A 67 -9.28 8.43 -1.26
C ASP A 67 -7.76 8.43 -1.50
N ALA A 68 -7.04 7.44 -0.97
CA ALA A 68 -5.58 7.36 -1.10
C ALA A 68 -5.05 5.93 -1.21
N GLY A 69 -3.95 5.78 -1.96
CA GLY A 69 -3.12 4.58 -2.00
C GLY A 69 -1.90 4.73 -1.09
N ILE A 70 -1.56 3.69 -0.33
CA ILE A 70 -0.26 3.59 0.35
C ILE A 70 0.57 2.50 -0.33
N ILE A 71 1.80 2.85 -0.72
CA ILE A 71 2.71 1.95 -1.41
C ILE A 71 2.95 0.71 -0.56
N PHE A 72 2.81 -0.46 -1.17
CA PHE A 72 3.17 -1.72 -0.55
C PHE A 72 4.69 -1.79 -0.39
N ALA A 73 5.15 -1.60 0.84
CA ALA A 73 6.53 -1.69 1.26
C ALA A 73 6.57 -2.16 2.71
N ASP A 74 7.77 -2.52 3.17
CA ASP A 74 8.05 -2.72 4.59
C ASP A 74 8.97 -1.59 5.09
N ILE A 75 9.04 -1.39 6.41
CA ILE A 75 9.86 -0.34 7.04
C ILE A 75 11.31 -0.81 7.31
N LEU A 76 11.53 -2.12 7.36
CA LEU A 76 12.80 -2.76 7.66
C LEU A 76 13.80 -2.90 6.49
N PRO A 77 13.46 -2.78 5.19
CA PRO A 77 14.43 -2.93 4.09
C PRO A 77 15.64 -1.99 4.19
N LEU A 78 15.51 -0.86 4.89
CA LEU A 78 16.65 0.03 5.15
C LEU A 78 17.76 -0.67 5.95
N LEU A 79 17.43 -1.66 6.79
CA LEU A 79 18.40 -2.40 7.60
C LEU A 79 19.36 -3.23 6.74
N GLU A 80 18.91 -3.77 5.59
CA GLU A 80 19.79 -4.45 4.63
C GLU A 80 20.88 -3.49 4.12
N ALA A 81 20.51 -2.25 3.80
CA ALA A 81 21.45 -1.22 3.36
C ALA A 81 22.42 -0.79 4.49
N MET A 82 22.06 -1.03 5.75
CA MET A 82 22.91 -0.80 6.92
C MET A 82 23.81 -2.00 7.27
N GLY A 83 23.75 -3.10 6.49
CA GLY A 83 24.57 -4.30 6.68
C GLY A 83 23.99 -5.32 7.67
N LEU A 84 22.68 -5.29 7.92
CA LEU A 84 21.98 -6.28 8.74
C LEU A 84 21.25 -7.29 7.85
N ASP A 85 21.28 -8.56 8.24
CA ASP A 85 20.50 -9.61 7.58
C ASP A 85 19.01 -9.48 7.96
N LEU A 86 18.14 -9.48 6.95
CA LEU A 86 16.69 -9.33 7.11
C LEU A 86 15.96 -10.57 6.59
N GLU A 87 15.16 -11.19 7.45
CA GLU A 87 14.30 -12.32 7.10
C GLU A 87 12.87 -12.05 7.58
N PHE A 88 11.88 -12.37 6.74
CA PHE A 88 10.47 -12.30 7.09
C PHE A 88 9.90 -13.72 7.22
N VAL A 89 9.50 -14.08 8.45
CA VAL A 89 8.90 -15.38 8.80
C VAL A 89 7.37 -15.35 8.68
#